data_AF-A0A9X2T5N5-F1
#
_entry.id   AF-A0A9X2T5N5-F1
#
_cell.length_a   1.000
_cell.length_b   1.000
_cell.length_c   1.000
_cell.angle_alpha   90.00
_cell.angle_beta   90.00
_cell.angle_gamma   90.00
#
_symmetry.space_group_name_H-M   'P 1'
#
loop_
_entity.id
_entity.type
_entity.pdbx_description
1 polymer ?
#
loop_
_entity_poly.entity_id
_entity_poly.type
_entity_poly.pdbx_seq_one_letter_code
_entity_poly.pdbx_strand_id
1 'polypeptide(L)'
;YRWRLGLAPGETRYNDIEARLATFPSIGVPTITMEGDANGAPHPEPAAYAGKFTGKYQFRLITGSIGHNLPQEAPQPFAQAILDVAQL
;
A
#
# COMPACT_ATOMS: atom_id res chain seq x y z
N TYR A 1 15.39 10.39 4.66
CA TYR A 1 15.45 8.95 4.33
C TYR A 1 16.05 8.24 5.51
N ARG A 2 15.25 7.39 6.15
CA ARG A 2 15.68 6.59 7.31
C ARG A 2 15.96 5.15 6.90
N TRP A 3 17.08 4.61 7.36
CA TRP A 3 17.32 3.16 7.25
C TRP A 3 16.32 2.40 8.10
N ARG A 4 15.65 1.39 7.53
CA ARG A 4 14.59 0.63 8.19
C ARG A 4 15.01 0.12 9.58
N LEU A 5 16.25 -0.34 9.71
CA LEU A 5 16.83 -0.85 10.96
C LEU A 5 17.53 0.21 11.82
N GLY A 6 17.68 1.44 11.33
CA GLY A 6 18.37 2.52 12.06
C GLY A 6 19.87 2.31 12.29
N LEU A 7 20.50 1.34 11.61
CA LEU A 7 21.91 0.97 11.80
C LEU A 7 22.91 1.94 11.15
N ALA A 8 22.42 2.97 10.47
CA ALA A 8 23.23 4.02 9.87
C ALA A 8 22.48 5.36 9.93
N PRO A 9 23.19 6.51 9.89
CA PRO A 9 22.57 7.82 9.75
C PRO A 9 21.68 7.88 8.50
N GLY A 10 20.55 8.56 8.62
CA GLY A 10 19.69 8.84 7.48
C GLY A 10 20.30 9.87 6.52
N GLU A 11 19.77 9.94 5.30
CA GLU A 11 20.14 10.97 4.33
C GLU A 11 19.35 12.26 4.60
N THR A 12 20.09 13.33 4.90
CA THR A 12 19.59 14.62 5.39
C THR A 12 18.81 15.40 4.33
N ARG A 13 19.15 15.21 3.04
CA ARG A 13 18.43 15.83 1.92
C ARG A 13 16.92 15.58 1.94
N TYR A 14 16.49 14.50 2.59
CA TYR A 14 15.09 14.07 2.62
C TYR A 14 14.40 14.32 3.97
N ASN A 15 15.03 15.02 4.92
CA ASN A 15 14.47 15.20 6.27
C ASN A 15 13.08 15.85 6.27
N ASP A 16 12.85 16.85 5.42
CA ASP A 16 11.55 17.53 5.35
C ASP A 16 10.44 16.60 4.85
N ILE A 17 10.76 15.73 3.89
CA ILE A 17 9.82 14.72 3.38
C ILE A 17 9.53 13.68 4.48
N GLU A 18 10.56 13.21 5.19
CA GLU A 18 10.38 12.28 6.32
C GLU A 18 9.52 12.88 7.43
N ALA A 19 9.75 14.14 7.80
CA ALA A 19 8.96 14.82 8.82
C ALA A 19 7.48 14.89 8.42
N ARG A 20 7.18 15.13 7.14
CA ARG A 20 5.81 15.10 6.61
C ARG A 20 5.22 13.70 6.59
N LEU A 21 5.99 12.68 6.22
CA LEU A 21 5.51 11.28 6.23
C LEU A 21 5.27 10.77 7.66
N ALA A 22 6.06 11.23 8.63
CA ALA A 22 5.93 10.86 10.04
C ALA A 22 4.62 11.33 10.69
N THR A 23 3.90 12.29 10.08
CA THR A 23 2.56 12.69 10.54
C THR A 23 1.46 11.74 10.04
N PHE A 24 1.81 10.68 9.31
CA PHE A 24 0.88 9.74 8.67
C PHE A 24 -0.23 10.46 7.88
N PRO A 25 0.13 11.30 6.90
CA PRO A 25 -0.84 12.08 6.14
C PRO A 25 -1.83 11.15 5.42
N SER A 26 -3.09 11.56 5.35
CA SER A 26 -4.12 10.83 4.60
C SER A 26 -3.91 10.91 3.09
N ILE A 27 -4.39 9.91 2.37
CA ILE A 27 -4.37 9.83 0.91
C ILE A 27 -5.77 10.20 0.38
N GLY A 28 -5.87 11.34 -0.30
CA GLY A 28 -7.14 11.87 -0.81
C GLY A 28 -7.47 11.50 -2.26
N VAL A 29 -6.55 10.88 -2.98
CA VAL A 29 -6.77 10.46 -4.38
C VAL A 29 -7.52 9.12 -4.43
N PRO A 30 -8.23 8.80 -5.54
CA PRO A 30 -8.84 7.50 -5.71
C PRO A 30 -7.84 6.37 -5.50
N THR A 31 -8.19 5.39 -4.66
CA THR A 31 -7.26 4.33 -4.27
C THR A 31 -7.94 2.97 -4.19
N ILE A 32 -7.27 1.95 -4.73
CA ILE A 32 -7.59 0.54 -4.51
C ILE A 32 -6.42 -0.10 -3.77
N THR A 33 -6.66 -0.62 -2.57
CA THR A 33 -5.71 -1.51 -1.88
C THR A 33 -6.03 -2.96 -2.22
N MET A 34 -5.00 -3.79 -2.34
CA MET A 34 -5.15 -5.20 -2.70
C MET A 34 -4.29 -6.06 -1.78
N GLU A 35 -4.80 -7.23 -1.41
CA GLU A 35 -4.08 -8.23 -0.60
C GLU A 35 -4.34 -9.64 -1.14
N GLY A 36 -3.38 -10.55 -0.97
CA GLY A 36 -3.50 -11.96 -1.31
C GLY A 36 -3.91 -12.81 -0.09
N ASP A 37 -4.74 -13.83 -0.30
CA ASP A 37 -5.22 -14.73 0.77
C ASP A 37 -4.16 -15.66 1.38
N ALA A 38 -2.98 -15.76 0.76
CA ALA A 38 -1.85 -16.57 1.19
C ALA A 38 -0.55 -15.77 1.35
N ASN A 39 -0.64 -14.45 1.56
CA ASN A 39 0.54 -13.61 1.79
C ASN A 39 1.21 -13.92 3.15
N GLY A 40 2.32 -14.65 3.12
CA GLY A 40 3.11 -14.98 4.31
C GLY A 40 4.01 -13.86 4.84
N ALA A 41 4.11 -12.72 4.14
CA ALA A 41 4.88 -11.57 4.60
C ALA A 41 4.08 -10.74 5.63
N PRO A 42 4.73 -9.97 6.52
CA PRO A 42 4.03 -9.10 7.45
C PRO A 42 3.19 -8.04 6.72
N HIS A 43 1.89 -8.03 6.97
CA HIS A 43 0.94 -7.04 6.44
C HIS A 43 -0.15 -6.74 7.49
N PRO A 44 -0.66 -5.50 7.56
CA PRO A 44 -1.75 -5.14 8.46
C PRO A 44 -3.12 -5.60 7.94
N GLU A 45 -4.06 -5.86 8.86
CA GLU A 45 -5.46 -6.09 8.51
C GLU A 45 -6.06 -4.87 7.78
N PRO A 46 -6.94 -5.07 6.77
CA PRO A 46 -7.50 -3.97 5.96
C PRO A 46 -8.18 -2.86 6.76
N ALA A 47 -8.88 -3.24 7.83
CA ALA A 47 -9.57 -2.29 8.70
C ALA A 47 -8.61 -1.32 9.42
N ALA A 48 -7.35 -1.74 9.67
CA ALA A 48 -6.38 -0.92 10.38
C ALA A 48 -5.89 0.29 9.58
N TYR A 49 -5.96 0.24 8.24
CA TYR A 49 -5.49 1.32 7.37
C TYR A 49 -6.58 1.98 6.52
N ALA A 50 -7.80 1.40 6.44
CA ALA A 50 -8.87 1.93 5.60
C ALA A 50 -9.14 3.43 5.86
N GLY A 51 -9.12 3.87 7.12
CA GLY A 51 -9.32 5.28 7.51
C GLY A 51 -8.22 6.25 7.07
N LYS A 52 -7.11 5.77 6.49
CA LYS A 52 -6.06 6.62 5.92
C LYS A 52 -6.40 7.12 4.52
N PHE A 53 -7.39 6.52 3.85
CA PHE A 53 -7.86 6.92 2.53
C PHE A 53 -9.11 7.78 2.69
N THR A 54 -9.01 9.07 2.36
CA THR A 54 -10.08 10.06 2.56
C THR A 54 -10.82 10.40 1.26
N GLY A 55 -10.31 9.93 0.12
CA GLY A 55 -10.99 9.97 -1.18
C GLY A 55 -11.85 8.73 -1.44
N LYS A 56 -12.18 8.49 -2.71
CA LYS A 56 -12.84 7.24 -3.13
C LYS A 56 -11.89 6.06 -2.89
N TYR A 57 -12.40 5.04 -2.20
CA TYR A 57 -11.58 3.95 -1.71
C TYR A 57 -12.26 2.60 -1.90
N GLN A 58 -11.48 1.60 -2.30
CA GLN A 58 -11.88 0.20 -2.33
C GLN A 58 -10.74 -0.67 -1.78
N PHE A 59 -11.10 -1.73 -1.07
CA PHE A 59 -10.21 -2.83 -0.74
C PHE A 59 -10.59 -4.08 -1.56
N ARG A 60 -9.60 -4.85 -2.02
CA ARG A 60 -9.80 -6.12 -2.73
C ARG A 60 -8.93 -7.22 -2.13
N LEU A 61 -9.56 -8.28 -1.65
CA LEU A 61 -8.88 -9.53 -1.32
C LEU A 61 -8.88 -10.42 -2.57
N ILE A 62 -7.69 -10.86 -3.00
CA ILE A 62 -7.53 -11.79 -4.11
C ILE A 62 -7.30 -13.18 -3.54
N THR A 63 -8.22 -14.09 -3.87
CA THR A 63 -8.18 -15.47 -3.41
C THR A 63 -7.54 -16.39 -4.44
N GLY A 64 -7.13 -17.57 -4.02
CA GLY A 64 -6.57 -18.59 -4.91
C GLY A 64 -5.09 -18.89 -4.60
N SER A 65 -4.72 -18.83 -3.33
CA SER A 65 -3.35 -19.03 -2.85
C SER A 65 -2.40 -17.94 -3.38
N ILE A 66 -2.87 -16.69 -3.41
CA ILE A 66 -2.08 -15.55 -3.89
C ILE A 66 -1.27 -14.98 -2.73
N GLY A 67 0.04 -14.85 -2.96
CA GLY A 67 1.00 -14.36 -2.01
C GLY A 67 1.26 -12.86 -2.13
N HIS A 68 2.52 -12.50 -1.87
CA HIS A 68 2.95 -11.13 -1.68
C HIS A 68 3.07 -10.32 -3.00
N ASN A 69 3.28 -10.99 -4.13
CA ASN A 69 3.58 -10.33 -5.40
C ASN A 69 2.40 -10.43 -6.37
N LEU A 70 1.29 -9.74 -6.03
CA LEU A 70 0.06 -9.72 -6.86
C LEU A 70 0.31 -9.46 -8.36
N PRO A 71 1.18 -8.51 -8.79
CA PRO A 71 1.44 -8.32 -10.22
C PRO A 71 1.93 -9.57 -10.95
N GLN A 72 2.66 -10.45 -10.26
CA GLN A 72 3.21 -11.69 -10.83
C GLN A 72 2.29 -12.89 -10.60
N GLU A 73 1.66 -12.98 -9.44
CA GLU A 73 0.87 -14.14 -9.02
C GLU A 73 -0.60 -14.06 -9.48
N ALA A 74 -1.14 -12.86 -9.59
CA ALA A 74 -2.51 -12.57 -10.04
C ALA A 74 -2.52 -11.39 -11.05
N PRO A 75 -1.86 -11.54 -12.22
CA PRO A 75 -1.66 -10.43 -13.16
C PRO A 75 -2.97 -9.85 -13.70
N GLN A 76 -3.99 -10.67 -13.94
CA GLN A 76 -5.28 -10.19 -14.44
C GLN A 76 -6.04 -9.36 -13.38
N PRO A 77 -6.25 -9.85 -12.13
CA PRO A 77 -6.83 -9.01 -11.07
C PRO A 77 -6.05 -7.71 -10.82
N PHE A 78 -4.72 -7.78 -10.85
CA PHE A 78 -3.86 -6.61 -10.66
C PHE A 78 -4.04 -5.58 -11.79
N ALA A 79 -3.96 -6.01 -13.05
CA ALA A 79 -4.18 -5.12 -14.20
C ALA A 79 -5.58 -4.51 -14.20
N GLN A 80 -6.60 -5.27 -13.81
CA GLN A 80 -7.97 -4.77 -13.70
C GLN A 80 -8.07 -3.66 -12.63
N ALA A 81 -7.41 -3.81 -11.49
CA ALA A 81 -7.39 -2.77 -10.46
C ALA A 81 -6.76 -1.46 -10.94
N ILE A 82 -5.74 -1.51 -11.81
CA ILE A 82 -5.15 -0.31 -12.43
C ILE A 82 -6.17 0.42 -13.31
N LEU A 83 -6.96 -0.32 -14.10
CA LEU A 83 -8.00 0.28 -14.94
C LEU A 83 -9.14 0.84 -14.09
N ASP A 84 -9.56 0.13 -13.06
CA ASP A 84 -10.69 0.50 -12.22
C ASP A 84 -10.39 1.73 -11.35
N VAL A 85 -9.17 1.86 -10.80
CA VAL A 85 -8.81 3.02 -9.97
C VAL A 85 -8.86 4.33 -10.76
N ALA A 86 -8.58 4.28 -12.08
CA ALA A 86 -8.68 5.44 -12.97
C ALA A 86 -10.14 5.88 -13.22
N GLN A 87 -11.11 5.00 -12.93
CA GLN A 87 -12.54 5.25 -13.11
C GLN A 87 -13.27 5.52 -11.79
N LEU A 88 -12.57 5.45 -10.65
CA LEU A 88 -13.19 5.54 -9.33
C LEU A 88 -13.91 6.87 -9.13
#